data_AF-E9GV51-F1
#
_entry.id   AF-E9GV51-F1
#
_cell.length_a   1.000
_cell.length_b   1.000
_cell.length_c   1.000
_cell.angle_alpha   90.00
_cell.angle_beta   90.00
_cell.angle_gamma   90.00
#
_symmetry.space_group_name_H-M   'P 1'
#
loop_
_entity.id
_entity.type
_entity.pdbx_description
1 polymer ?
#
loop_
_entity_poly.entity_id
_entity_poly.type
_entity_poly.pdbx_seq_one_letter_code
_entity_poly.pdbx_strand_id
1 'polypeptide(L)'
;IVAEIASGKNKGEPVFLPRMSMSPTDSDLPFKLKRLQFPVLLAFAMTINKSQGQTFDRVGIYLPEPVFSHGQLYVAFSRATSREGVKVVVK
;
A
#
# COMPACT_ATOMS: atom_id res chain seq x y z
N ILE A 1 -16.76 9.93 0.54
CA ILE A 1 -16.26 10.29 -0.82
C ILE A 1 -17.07 9.47 -1.80
N VAL A 2 -17.51 10.05 -2.92
CA VAL A 2 -18.09 9.26 -4.03
C VAL A 2 -16.95 8.95 -5.00
N ALA A 3 -16.80 7.69 -5.36
CA ALA A 3 -15.77 7.19 -6.28
C ALA A 3 -16.41 6.30 -7.34
N GLU A 4 -15.72 6.06 -8.45
CA GLU A 4 -16.14 5.14 -9.49
C GLU A 4 -15.25 3.89 -9.44
N ILE A 5 -15.84 2.71 -9.63
CA ILE A 5 -15.09 1.45 -9.64
C ILE A 5 -14.29 1.35 -10.95
N ALA A 6 -12.97 1.30 -10.84
CA ALA A 6 -12.07 1.30 -12.00
C ALA A 6 -11.96 -0.06 -12.73
N SER A 7 -12.26 -1.18 -12.06
CA SER A 7 -12.01 -2.54 -12.57
C SER A 7 -12.96 -3.59 -11.97
N GLY A 8 -13.12 -4.72 -12.66
CA GLY A 8 -13.94 -5.86 -12.21
C GLY A 8 -15.36 -5.84 -12.78
N LYS A 9 -16.24 -6.67 -12.20
CA LYS A 9 -17.62 -6.86 -12.69
C LYS A 9 -18.49 -5.59 -12.61
N ASN A 10 -18.23 -4.74 -11.62
CA ASN A 10 -19.02 -3.54 -11.32
C ASN A 10 -18.32 -2.26 -11.81
N LYS A 11 -17.45 -2.36 -12.81
CA LYS A 11 -16.71 -1.20 -13.35
C LYS A 11 -17.68 -0.12 -13.85
N GLY A 12 -17.41 1.14 -13.50
CA GLY A 12 -18.25 2.28 -13.87
C GLY A 12 -19.37 2.60 -12.88
N GLU A 13 -19.63 1.72 -11.92
CA GLU A 13 -20.64 2.00 -10.89
C GLU A 13 -20.09 2.98 -9.84
N PRO A 14 -20.89 4.00 -9.45
CA PRO A 14 -20.52 4.89 -8.37
C PRO A 14 -20.64 4.18 -7.02
N VAL A 15 -19.62 4.31 -6.19
CA VAL A 15 -19.58 3.77 -4.82
C VAL A 15 -19.34 4.89 -3.82
N PHE A 16 -20.03 4.79 -2.69
CA PHE A 16 -19.77 5.65 -1.55
C PHE A 16 -18.70 5.01 -0.66
N LEU A 17 -17.59 5.73 -0.45
CA LEU A 17 -16.54 5.37 0.50
C LEU A 17 -16.82 6.03 1.85
N PRO A 18 -17.27 5.28 2.88
CA PRO A 18 -17.49 5.81 4.22
C PRO A 18 -16.17 5.99 4.97
N ARG A 19 -16.20 6.80 6.05
CA ARG A 19 -15.09 6.82 7.01
C ARG A 19 -15.12 5.56 7.86
N MET A 20 -13.98 4.92 8.02
CA MET A 20 -13.81 3.77 8.90
C MET A 20 -13.29 4.21 10.25
N SER A 21 -13.87 3.64 11.29
CA SER A 21 -13.39 3.79 12.65
C SER A 21 -12.44 2.64 12.99
N MET A 22 -11.24 2.94 13.43
CA MET A 22 -10.25 1.97 13.88
C MET A 22 -9.83 2.28 15.32
N SER A 23 -9.70 1.26 16.16
CA SER A 23 -9.12 1.35 17.50
C SER A 23 -8.08 0.25 17.68
N PRO A 24 -6.97 0.51 18.40
CA PRO A 24 -6.03 -0.55 18.76
C PRO A 24 -6.73 -1.67 19.53
N THR A 25 -6.39 -2.93 19.22
CA THR A 25 -6.95 -4.11 19.91
C THR A 25 -6.38 -4.25 21.32
N ASP A 26 -5.11 -3.91 21.48
CA ASP A 26 -4.37 -4.03 22.72
C ASP A 26 -3.79 -2.66 23.06
N SER A 27 -4.30 -2.04 24.11
CA SER A 27 -3.76 -0.78 24.59
C SER A 27 -3.94 -0.68 26.09
N ASP A 28 -2.82 -0.65 26.82
CA ASP A 28 -2.76 -0.30 28.25
C ASP A 28 -3.05 1.20 28.50
N LEU A 29 -3.69 1.86 27.54
CA LEU A 29 -4.06 3.25 27.63
C LEU A 29 -5.29 3.39 28.56
N PRO A 30 -5.33 4.43 29.41
CA PRO A 30 -6.49 4.68 30.27
C PRO A 30 -7.75 5.12 29.50
N PHE A 31 -7.68 5.20 28.17
CA PHE A 31 -8.78 5.54 27.28
C PHE A 31 -8.69 4.77 25.96
N LYS A 32 -9.84 4.59 25.29
CA LYS A 32 -9.90 3.97 23.97
C LYS A 32 -9.57 4.98 22.87
N LEU A 33 -8.43 4.80 22.22
CA LEU A 33 -8.06 5.60 21.05
C LEU A 33 -8.87 5.14 19.83
N LYS A 34 -9.65 6.07 19.24
CA LYS A 34 -10.46 5.81 18.05
C LYS A 34 -10.03 6.77 16.93
N ARG A 35 -9.61 6.22 15.79
CA ARG A 35 -9.27 6.95 14.57
C ARG A 35 -10.41 6.80 13.57
N LEU A 36 -11.02 7.90 13.16
CA LEU A 36 -12.03 7.93 12.10
C LEU A 36 -11.41 8.51 10.83
N GLN A 37 -11.24 7.70 9.78
CA GLN A 37 -10.59 8.14 8.55
C GLN A 37 -11.14 7.41 7.32
N PHE A 38 -11.07 8.05 6.15
CA PHE A 38 -11.38 7.37 4.89
C PHE A 38 -10.33 6.29 4.57
N PRO A 39 -10.73 5.15 3.99
CA PRO A 39 -9.82 4.06 3.60
C PRO A 39 -9.01 4.39 2.34
N VAL A 40 -8.36 5.55 2.29
CA VAL A 40 -7.61 6.02 1.12
C VAL A 40 -6.24 6.56 1.56
N LEU A 41 -5.21 6.26 0.77
CA LEU A 41 -3.89 6.89 0.86
C LEU A 41 -3.34 7.19 -0.53
N LEU A 42 -2.45 8.19 -0.64
CA LEU A 42 -1.67 8.39 -1.85
C LEU A 42 -0.68 7.22 -2.00
N ALA A 43 -0.74 6.52 -3.13
CA ALA A 43 -0.01 5.26 -3.34
C ALA A 43 0.92 5.25 -4.56
N PHE A 44 1.25 6.41 -5.14
CA PHE A 44 2.19 6.49 -6.27
C PHE A 44 3.61 6.02 -5.88
N ALA A 45 4.03 6.31 -4.65
CA ALA A 45 5.25 5.81 -4.06
C ALA A 45 4.93 5.31 -2.65
N MET A 46 5.50 4.18 -2.28
CA MET A 46 5.33 3.56 -0.97
C MET A 46 6.64 2.96 -0.51
N THR A 47 6.81 2.85 0.81
CA THR A 47 7.98 2.18 1.36
C THR A 47 7.86 0.67 1.14
N ILE A 48 9.01 -0.02 1.05
CA ILE A 48 9.08 -1.47 0.89
C ILE A 48 8.21 -2.18 1.93
N ASN A 49 8.30 -1.78 3.19
CA ASN A 49 7.52 -2.38 4.27
C ASN A 49 6.00 -2.21 4.08
N LYS A 50 5.55 -1.07 3.54
CA LYS A 50 4.12 -0.84 3.26
C LYS A 50 3.62 -1.61 2.05
N SER A 51 4.49 -1.93 1.09
CA SER A 51 4.14 -2.74 -0.08
C SER A 51 3.99 -4.23 0.22
N GLN A 52 4.45 -4.71 1.39
CA GLN A 52 4.43 -6.12 1.73
C GLN A 52 3.00 -6.68 1.70
N GLY A 53 2.82 -7.79 0.98
CA GLY A 53 1.50 -8.42 0.77
C GLY A 53 0.71 -7.88 -0.43
N GLN A 54 1.22 -6.88 -1.14
CA GLN A 54 0.61 -6.33 -2.36
C GLN A 54 1.30 -6.87 -3.62
N THR A 55 0.58 -6.88 -4.74
CA THR A 55 1.08 -7.32 -6.05
C THR A 55 0.74 -6.25 -7.08
N PHE A 56 1.71 -5.93 -7.94
CA PHE A 56 1.59 -4.92 -8.98
C PHE A 56 2.12 -5.46 -10.31
N ASP A 57 1.53 -5.03 -11.42
CA ASP A 57 2.00 -5.39 -12.76
C ASP A 57 3.32 -4.68 -13.10
N ARG A 58 3.53 -3.47 -12.59
CA ARG A 58 4.74 -2.66 -12.83
C ARG A 58 5.18 -1.97 -11.53
N VAL A 59 6.47 -2.07 -11.22
CA VAL A 59 7.08 -1.49 -10.03
C VAL A 59 8.38 -0.77 -10.40
N GLY A 60 8.53 0.46 -9.91
CA GLY A 60 9.81 1.17 -9.85
C GLY A 60 10.42 1.01 -8.46
N ILE A 61 11.59 0.40 -8.36
CA ILE A 61 12.36 0.26 -7.12
C ILE A 61 13.45 1.33 -7.12
N TYR A 62 13.27 2.35 -6.27
CA TYR A 62 14.23 3.44 -6.11
C TYR A 62 15.07 3.22 -4.85
N LEU A 63 16.38 3.06 -5.02
CA LEU A 63 17.34 2.81 -3.95
C LEU A 63 18.41 3.90 -3.96
N PRO A 64 18.16 5.06 -3.32
CA PRO A 64 19.17 6.10 -3.16
C PRO A 64 20.27 5.70 -2.16
N GLU A 65 19.98 4.74 -1.27
CA GLU A 65 20.88 4.18 -0.27
C GLU A 65 20.68 2.64 -0.21
N PRO A 66 21.66 1.88 0.32
CA PRO A 66 21.49 0.45 0.56
C PRO A 66 20.29 0.14 1.47
N VAL A 67 19.64 -1.00 1.24
CA VAL A 67 18.54 -1.47 2.11
C VAL A 67 19.05 -1.73 3.54
N PHE A 68 18.25 -1.39 4.54
CA PHE A 68 18.70 -1.41 5.93
C PHE A 68 18.66 -2.81 6.56
N SER A 69 17.74 -3.67 6.12
CA SER A 69 17.56 -5.01 6.70
C SER A 69 17.53 -6.12 5.66
N HIS A 70 17.90 -7.31 6.13
CA HIS A 70 17.85 -8.53 5.34
C HIS A 70 16.41 -8.79 4.84
N GLY A 71 16.28 -9.21 3.60
CA GLY A 71 14.99 -9.55 2.98
C GLY A 71 14.21 -8.37 2.39
N GLN A 72 14.59 -7.10 2.65
CA GLN A 72 13.83 -5.96 2.08
C GLN A 72 13.91 -5.87 0.57
N LEU A 73 15.09 -6.13 0.02
CA LEU A 73 15.26 -6.15 -1.43
C LEU A 73 14.41 -7.25 -2.06
N TYR A 74 14.37 -8.43 -1.42
CA TYR A 74 13.48 -9.53 -1.84
C TYR A 74 12.00 -9.12 -1.76
N VAL A 75 11.58 -8.46 -0.68
CA VAL A 75 10.20 -7.96 -0.56
C VAL A 75 9.88 -7.00 -1.71
N ALA A 76 10.79 -6.07 -2.04
CA ALA A 76 10.59 -5.13 -3.14
C ALA A 76 10.45 -5.82 -4.51
N PHE A 77 11.35 -6.75 -4.85
CA PHE A 77 11.29 -7.48 -6.11
C PHE A 77 10.08 -8.40 -6.21
N SER A 78 9.69 -9.05 -5.11
CA SER A 78 8.53 -9.95 -5.07
C SER A 78 7.18 -9.25 -5.19
N ARG A 79 7.14 -7.90 -5.25
CA ARG A 79 5.89 -7.16 -5.50
C ARG A 79 5.48 -7.15 -6.98
N ALA A 80 6.40 -7.46 -7.89
CA ALA A 80 6.12 -7.54 -9.32
C ALA A 80 5.85 -8.99 -9.76
N THR A 81 4.99 -9.16 -10.76
CA THR A 81 4.62 -10.48 -11.31
C THR A 81 5.57 -10.97 -12.40
N SER A 82 6.35 -10.08 -13.03
CA SER A 82 7.30 -10.41 -14.09
C SER A 82 8.57 -9.59 -13.99
N ARG A 83 9.65 -10.06 -14.64
CA ARG A 83 10.93 -9.36 -14.69
C ARG A 83 10.80 -8.04 -15.46
N GLU A 84 10.02 -8.04 -16.54
CA GLU A 84 9.79 -6.89 -17.41
C GLU A 84 9.00 -5.79 -16.69
N GLY A 85 8.22 -6.16 -15.68
CA GLY A 85 7.49 -5.25 -14.80
C GLY A 85 8.36 -4.50 -13.80
N VAL A 86 9.65 -4.85 -13.65
CA VAL A 86 10.54 -4.22 -12.66
C VAL A 86 11.51 -3.25 -13.32
N LYS A 87 11.57 -2.03 -12.80
CA LYS A 87 12.67 -1.10 -13.06
C LYS A 87 13.38 -0.73 -11.77
N VAL A 88 14.70 -0.80 -11.75
CA VAL A 88 15.51 -0.46 -10.60
C VAL A 88 16.32 0.78 -10.92
N VAL A 89 16.28 1.77 -10.04
CA VAL A 89 17.11 2.97 -10.10
C VAL A 89 17.94 3.02 -8.83
N VAL A 90 19.26 2.93 -9.00
CA VAL A 90 20.26 3.07 -7.94
C VAL A 90 21.03 4.37 -8.20
N LYS A 91 21.30 5.14 -7.15
CA LYS A 91 22.09 6.38 -7.25
C LYS A 91 23.55 6.14 -6.86
#